data_AF-A0A3B0X753-F1
#
_entry.id   AF-A0A3B0X753-F1
#
_cell.length_a   1.000
_cell.length_b   1.000
_cell.length_c   1.000
_cell.angle_alpha   90.00
_cell.angle_beta   90.00
_cell.angle_gamma   90.00
#
_symmetry.space_group_name_H-M   'P 1'
#
loop_
_entity.id
_entity.type
_entity.pdbx_description
1 polymer ?
#
loop_
_entity_poly.entity_id
_entity_poly.type
_entity_poly.pdbx_seq_one_letter_code
_entity_poly.pdbx_strand_id
1 'polypeptide(L)'
;MLILIITLALAVSAYYFSSISIVDLKVNNLNDTRLALKKAKQLLLNYAVMHASQNGAGNGLGGGDPGEYGYFPCPYITQGNVVNEGKQNGNCGAANINSMGYLPWTSLQSEILRDGHGNCLWYAVSGAYKNATNSGLINEDTNGMFQIVDSGNNVIAGVTPENRIVAVVFAPGAALGAQSRVADVNFSCGSDGTNAAAYLEGNGNTDNATLLTDADNLDTFIQASLTSDNDSPPYNDHFITITRSEIWAAIMATTTARSEFNNKMTNLTAALAECLRRYALKNTKNRLPWPAPMSLTDYRVNNNYADVTGYAGRLPFIVADSNTAIGVGTNNELFVEAGCNVAGGFPVDLIYTPPAPPPPSESRTLWNNWKDHFFYVLSKDYEPATSTASACAGNCITVNNIKMAGVVIFSGSRQANSSQLRNGGIATDEADTKQNIRNYIEGVNNQTAFIDATGTGDYFSGGNDIMYCIQPDLNVVSC
;
A
#
# COMPACT_ATOMS: atom_id res chain seq x y z
N MET A 1 -24.07 -63.04 31.36
CA MET A 1 -23.79 -62.65 29.96
C MET A 1 -23.77 -61.13 29.78
N LEU A 2 -24.79 -60.39 30.25
CA LEU A 2 -24.84 -58.92 30.16
C LEU A 2 -23.64 -58.21 30.82
N ILE A 3 -23.24 -58.65 32.02
CA ILE A 3 -22.10 -58.07 32.76
C ILE A 3 -20.78 -58.25 31.98
N LEU A 4 -20.56 -59.40 31.35
CA LEU A 4 -19.36 -59.69 30.56
C LEU A 4 -19.25 -58.78 29.32
N ILE A 5 -20.38 -58.52 28.64
CA ILE A 5 -20.44 -57.65 27.46
C ILE A 5 -20.16 -56.20 27.87
N ILE A 6 -20.70 -55.74 28.99
CA ILE A 6 -20.45 -54.39 29.52
C ILE A 6 -18.97 -54.24 29.92
N THR A 7 -18.39 -55.24 30.59
CA THR A 7 -16.96 -55.19 30.96
C THR A 7 -16.05 -55.21 29.73
N LEU A 8 -16.41 -55.96 28.69
CA LEU A 8 -15.63 -56.02 27.45
C LEU A 8 -15.73 -54.69 26.68
N ALA A 9 -16.92 -54.11 26.60
CA ALA A 9 -17.14 -52.81 25.97
C ALA A 9 -16.37 -51.69 26.69
N LEU A 10 -16.41 -51.66 28.03
CA LEU A 10 -15.65 -50.69 28.83
C LEU A 10 -14.14 -50.89 28.72
N ALA A 11 -13.65 -52.13 28.65
CA ALA A 11 -12.23 -52.42 28.47
C ALA A 11 -11.73 -52.01 27.08
N VAL A 12 -12.54 -52.24 26.03
CA VAL A 12 -12.24 -51.80 24.66
C VAL A 12 -12.23 -50.27 24.60
N SER A 13 -13.26 -49.60 25.14
CA SER A 13 -13.29 -48.14 25.22
C SER A 13 -12.10 -47.58 25.99
N ALA A 14 -11.76 -48.14 27.15
CA ALA A 14 -10.60 -47.71 27.96
C ALA A 14 -9.26 -47.90 27.21
N TYR A 15 -9.10 -49.00 26.47
CA TYR A 15 -7.92 -49.24 25.64
C TYR A 15 -7.79 -48.20 24.52
N TYR A 16 -8.89 -47.89 23.82
CA TYR A 16 -8.92 -46.84 22.80
C TYR A 16 -8.66 -45.44 23.37
N PHE A 17 -9.15 -45.11 24.57
CA PHE A 17 -8.85 -43.82 25.20
C PHE A 17 -7.42 -43.73 25.74
N SER A 18 -6.80 -44.85 26.12
CA SER A 18 -5.41 -44.90 26.59
C SER A 18 -4.36 -44.76 25.48
N SER A 19 -4.75 -44.94 24.21
CA SER A 19 -3.86 -44.83 23.04
C SER A 19 -3.92 -43.48 22.34
N ILE A 20 -4.77 -42.55 22.79
CA ILE A 20 -4.86 -41.19 22.23
C ILE A 20 -3.86 -40.28 22.96
N SER A 21 -2.81 -39.87 22.24
CA SER A 21 -1.84 -38.88 22.70
C SER A 21 -2.42 -37.47 22.57
N ILE A 22 -2.43 -36.71 23.67
CA ILE A 22 -2.82 -35.29 23.67
C ILE A 22 -1.89 -34.49 22.74
N VAL A 23 -0.61 -34.87 22.67
CA VAL A 23 0.36 -34.25 21.77
C VAL A 23 -0.01 -34.49 20.31
N ASP A 24 -0.43 -35.70 19.96
CA ASP A 24 -0.82 -36.03 18.58
C ASP A 24 -2.09 -35.28 18.17
N LEU A 25 -3.06 -35.13 19.08
CA LEU A 25 -4.24 -34.28 18.85
C LEU A 25 -3.85 -32.81 18.64
N LYS A 26 -2.98 -32.25 19.48
CA LYS A 26 -2.47 -30.87 19.31
C LYS A 26 -1.76 -30.69 17.97
N VAL A 27 -0.93 -31.66 17.57
CA VAL A 27 -0.21 -31.63 16.29
C VAL A 27 -1.18 -31.71 15.11
N ASN A 28 -2.20 -32.56 15.19
CA ASN A 28 -3.23 -32.67 14.14
C ASN A 28 -4.03 -31.37 14.00
N ASN A 29 -4.54 -30.82 15.10
CA ASN A 29 -5.26 -29.55 15.07
C ASN A 29 -4.37 -28.42 14.52
N LEU A 30 -3.10 -28.39 14.90
CA LEU A 30 -2.14 -27.41 14.37
C LEU A 30 -1.89 -27.59 12.87
N ASN A 31 -1.89 -28.82 12.36
CA ASN A 31 -1.76 -29.07 10.92
C ASN A 31 -2.98 -28.55 10.15
N ASP A 32 -4.19 -28.81 10.64
CA ASP A 32 -5.43 -28.31 10.06
C ASP A 32 -5.50 -26.78 10.11
N THR A 33 -5.14 -26.19 11.26
CA THR A 33 -4.97 -24.73 11.42
C THR A 33 -4.01 -24.15 10.39
N ARG A 34 -2.82 -24.75 10.22
CA ARG A 34 -1.82 -24.27 9.24
C ARG A 34 -2.33 -24.36 7.81
N LEU A 35 -3.12 -25.39 7.48
CA LEU A 35 -3.73 -25.50 6.15
C LEU A 35 -4.76 -24.38 5.93
N ALA A 36 -5.62 -24.11 6.90
CA ALA A 36 -6.61 -23.04 6.83
C ALA A 36 -5.93 -21.66 6.70
N LEU A 37 -4.90 -21.40 7.51
CA LEU A 37 -4.12 -20.16 7.45
C LEU A 37 -3.43 -19.98 6.09
N LYS A 38 -2.81 -21.02 5.52
CA LYS A 38 -2.20 -20.97 4.18
C LYS A 38 -3.23 -20.65 3.10
N LYS A 39 -4.42 -21.26 3.16
CA LYS A 39 -5.53 -20.93 2.24
C LYS A 39 -5.95 -19.47 2.38
N ALA A 40 -6.13 -18.98 3.60
CA ALA A 40 -6.51 -17.60 3.87
C ALA A 40 -5.49 -16.58 3.34
N LYS A 41 -4.19 -16.84 3.56
CA LYS A 41 -3.11 -16.02 2.98
C LYS A 41 -3.19 -15.98 1.46
N GLN A 42 -3.37 -17.13 0.82
CA GLN A 42 -3.47 -17.18 -0.65
C GLN A 42 -4.70 -16.43 -1.16
N LEU A 43 -5.84 -16.50 -0.47
CA LEU A 43 -7.05 -15.75 -0.83
C LEU A 43 -6.83 -14.24 -0.77
N LEU A 44 -6.17 -13.74 0.27
CA LEU A 44 -5.81 -12.33 0.38
C LEU A 44 -4.87 -11.89 -0.74
N LEU A 45 -3.81 -12.66 -1.03
CA LEU A 45 -2.90 -12.37 -2.15
C LEU A 45 -3.65 -12.36 -3.49
N ASN A 46 -4.55 -13.32 -3.72
CA ASN A 46 -5.38 -13.37 -4.93
C ASN A 46 -6.30 -12.14 -5.03
N TYR A 47 -6.87 -11.69 -3.91
CA TYR A 47 -7.67 -10.46 -3.87
C TYR A 47 -6.85 -9.26 -4.35
N ALA A 48 -5.62 -9.07 -3.84
CA ALA A 48 -4.76 -7.97 -4.25
C ALA A 48 -4.40 -8.02 -5.75
N VAL A 49 -4.17 -9.23 -6.31
CA VAL A 49 -3.93 -9.43 -7.75
C VAL A 49 -5.17 -9.09 -8.59
N MET A 50 -6.35 -9.56 -8.17
CA MET A 50 -7.60 -9.24 -8.85
C MET A 50 -7.89 -7.75 -8.83
N HIS A 51 -7.62 -7.08 -7.71
CA HIS A 51 -7.79 -5.64 -7.58
C HIS A 51 -6.90 -4.86 -8.56
N ALA A 52 -5.63 -5.25 -8.67
CA ALA A 52 -4.64 -4.62 -9.54
C ALA A 52 -4.87 -4.85 -11.05
N SER A 53 -5.60 -5.91 -11.43
CA SER A 53 -5.73 -6.36 -12.83
C SER A 53 -6.98 -5.85 -13.56
N GLN A 54 -7.95 -5.27 -12.86
CA GLN A 54 -9.21 -4.88 -13.50
C GLN A 54 -9.12 -3.51 -14.18
N ASN A 55 -9.24 -3.53 -15.51
CA ASN A 55 -9.59 -2.36 -16.32
C ASN A 55 -11.13 -2.25 -16.34
N GLY A 56 -11.77 -1.39 -15.53
CA GLY A 56 -13.23 -1.19 -15.58
C GLY A 56 -13.88 -0.67 -14.30
N ALA A 57 -15.19 -0.39 -14.36
CA ALA A 57 -15.97 0.19 -13.27
C ALA A 57 -16.31 -0.84 -12.17
N GLY A 58 -16.09 -0.42 -10.92
CA GLY A 58 -16.36 -1.11 -9.66
C GLY A 58 -17.63 -1.96 -9.63
N ASN A 59 -17.53 -3.24 -9.28
CA ASN A 59 -18.72 -4.08 -8.99
C ASN A 59 -19.08 -4.11 -7.48
N GLY A 60 -18.40 -3.32 -6.65
CA GLY A 60 -18.66 -3.24 -5.20
C GLY A 60 -18.29 -4.51 -4.42
N LEU A 61 -17.61 -5.47 -5.05
CA LEU A 61 -17.09 -6.71 -4.47
C LEU A 61 -15.64 -6.92 -4.93
N GLY A 62 -14.72 -6.09 -4.45
CA GLY A 62 -13.28 -6.29 -4.67
C GLY A 62 -12.85 -6.25 -6.13
N GLY A 63 -13.40 -5.35 -6.93
CA GLY A 63 -12.96 -5.13 -8.30
C GLY A 63 -13.59 -3.89 -8.90
N GLY A 64 -12.75 -3.11 -9.59
CA GLY A 64 -13.12 -2.02 -10.49
C GLY A 64 -12.77 -0.61 -10.03
N ASP A 65 -11.64 -0.46 -9.34
CA ASP A 65 -10.99 0.83 -9.12
C ASP A 65 -9.67 0.85 -9.91
N PRO A 66 -9.69 1.22 -11.20
CA PRO A 66 -8.49 1.29 -12.02
C PRO A 66 -7.40 2.15 -11.36
N GLY A 67 -6.17 1.65 -11.35
CA GLY A 67 -5.02 2.35 -10.77
C GLY A 67 -4.80 2.10 -9.28
N GLU A 68 -5.61 1.25 -8.66
CA GLU A 68 -5.45 0.82 -7.27
C GLU A 68 -4.68 -0.50 -7.16
N TYR A 69 -3.60 -0.50 -6.37
CA TYR A 69 -2.70 -1.64 -6.20
C TYR A 69 -2.45 -1.94 -4.73
N GLY A 70 -2.40 -3.23 -4.38
CA GLY A 70 -1.95 -3.67 -3.06
C GLY A 70 -2.99 -3.64 -1.95
N TYR A 71 -4.23 -3.22 -2.22
CA TYR A 71 -5.29 -3.24 -1.22
C TYR A 71 -5.76 -4.65 -0.86
N PHE A 72 -6.13 -4.80 0.40
CA PHE A 72 -6.84 -5.95 0.95
C PHE A 72 -8.25 -5.57 1.39
N PRO A 73 -9.18 -6.54 1.45
CA PRO A 73 -10.53 -6.24 1.88
C PRO A 73 -10.55 -5.75 3.33
N CYS A 74 -11.52 -4.90 3.66
CA CYS A 74 -11.82 -4.64 5.07
C CYS A 74 -12.25 -5.93 5.80
N PRO A 75 -11.90 -6.11 7.08
CA PRO A 75 -12.43 -7.23 7.87
C PRO A 75 -13.96 -7.23 7.93
N TYR A 76 -14.57 -8.40 8.11
CA TYR A 76 -16.00 -8.52 8.40
C TYR A 76 -16.24 -8.25 9.89
N ILE A 77 -16.88 -7.12 10.19
CA ILE A 77 -17.16 -6.66 11.56
C ILE A 77 -18.66 -6.41 11.81
N THR A 78 -19.52 -6.68 10.83
CA THR A 78 -20.95 -6.33 10.92
C THR A 78 -21.73 -7.31 11.79
N GLN A 79 -22.51 -6.76 12.71
CA GLN A 79 -23.44 -7.51 13.57
C GLN A 79 -24.85 -7.53 12.94
N GLY A 80 -25.53 -8.68 12.96
CA GLY A 80 -26.99 -8.73 12.83
C GLY A 80 -27.60 -8.70 11.42
N ASN A 81 -26.82 -8.83 10.34
CA ASN A 81 -27.36 -9.01 8.99
C ASN A 81 -26.78 -10.25 8.28
N VAL A 82 -27.49 -11.35 8.37
CA VAL A 82 -27.11 -12.65 7.76
C VAL A 82 -26.95 -12.59 6.24
N VAL A 83 -27.64 -11.68 5.54
CA VAL A 83 -27.56 -11.54 4.07
C VAL A 83 -26.17 -11.05 3.63
N ASN A 84 -25.46 -10.36 4.52
CA ASN A 84 -24.13 -9.84 4.27
C ASN A 84 -23.05 -10.57 5.07
N GLU A 85 -23.36 -11.77 5.59
CA GLU A 85 -22.39 -12.54 6.36
C GLU A 85 -21.10 -12.78 5.55
N GLY A 86 -19.95 -12.50 6.19
CA GLY A 86 -18.63 -12.68 5.58
C GLY A 86 -18.27 -11.68 4.49
N LYS A 87 -19.08 -10.66 4.22
CA LYS A 87 -18.70 -9.58 3.30
C LYS A 87 -17.78 -8.59 4.00
N GLN A 88 -16.79 -8.06 3.30
CA GLN A 88 -15.97 -6.96 3.79
C GLN A 88 -16.85 -5.77 4.17
N ASN A 89 -16.51 -5.07 5.25
CA ASN A 89 -17.18 -3.84 5.60
C ASN A 89 -16.81 -2.72 4.64
N GLY A 90 -17.77 -1.91 4.18
CA GLY A 90 -17.47 -0.79 3.26
C GLY A 90 -16.60 0.31 3.88
N ASN A 91 -16.56 0.38 5.22
CA ASN A 91 -15.62 1.20 5.96
C ASN A 91 -15.20 0.44 7.23
N CYS A 92 -13.89 0.36 7.47
CA CYS A 92 -13.30 -0.33 8.63
C CYS A 92 -12.28 0.59 9.34
N GLY A 93 -12.78 1.74 9.81
CA GLY A 93 -12.01 2.73 10.58
C GLY A 93 -11.42 3.87 9.74
N ALA A 94 -10.80 4.85 10.39
CA ALA A 94 -10.26 6.03 9.70
C ALA A 94 -8.97 5.74 8.90
N ALA A 95 -8.53 6.69 8.09
CA ALA A 95 -7.30 6.62 7.30
C ALA A 95 -6.09 6.22 8.15
N ASN A 96 -5.28 5.28 7.65
CA ASN A 96 -4.01 4.88 8.27
C ASN A 96 -4.11 4.30 9.70
N ILE A 97 -5.31 3.94 10.16
CA ILE A 97 -5.53 3.19 11.41
C ILE A 97 -5.75 1.72 11.07
N ASN A 98 -5.11 0.81 11.80
CA ASN A 98 -5.24 -0.62 11.61
C ASN A 98 -6.68 -1.09 11.91
N SER A 99 -7.11 -2.21 11.30
CA SER A 99 -8.44 -2.76 11.55
C SER A 99 -8.38 -4.26 11.76
N MET A 100 -9.23 -4.78 12.65
CA MET A 100 -9.38 -6.20 12.94
C MET A 100 -10.85 -6.63 12.90
N GLY A 101 -11.10 -7.87 12.50
CA GLY A 101 -12.40 -8.51 12.49
C GLY A 101 -12.29 -9.95 11.98
N TYR A 102 -13.41 -10.57 11.59
CA TYR A 102 -13.34 -11.86 10.90
C TYR A 102 -12.76 -11.72 9.50
N LEU A 103 -12.11 -12.77 9.01
CA LEU A 103 -11.72 -12.88 7.61
C LEU A 103 -12.97 -12.78 6.72
N PRO A 104 -13.05 -11.88 5.71
CA PRO A 104 -14.27 -11.67 4.93
C PRO A 104 -14.41 -12.70 3.80
N TRP A 105 -14.75 -13.95 4.14
CA TRP A 105 -14.78 -15.09 3.21
C TRP A 105 -15.70 -14.88 1.99
N THR A 106 -16.84 -14.20 2.14
CA THR A 106 -17.76 -13.94 1.03
C THR A 106 -17.14 -12.96 0.03
N SER A 107 -16.45 -11.92 0.51
CA SER A 107 -15.73 -10.97 -0.38
C SER A 107 -14.47 -11.58 -0.99
N LEU A 108 -13.87 -12.58 -0.32
CA LEU A 108 -12.77 -13.38 -0.85
C LEU A 108 -13.24 -14.51 -1.78
N GLN A 109 -14.55 -14.65 -2.00
CA GLN A 109 -15.16 -15.71 -2.81
C GLN A 109 -14.73 -17.13 -2.38
N SER A 110 -14.67 -17.35 -1.06
CA SER A 110 -14.24 -18.62 -0.49
C SER A 110 -15.30 -19.26 0.39
N GLU A 111 -15.11 -20.55 0.66
CA GLU A 111 -15.75 -21.19 1.81
C GLU A 111 -15.28 -20.55 3.13
N ILE A 112 -16.03 -20.82 4.20
CA ILE A 112 -15.64 -20.41 5.55
C ILE A 112 -14.46 -21.25 5.99
N LEU A 113 -13.32 -20.61 6.18
CA LEU A 113 -12.12 -21.26 6.70
C LEU A 113 -12.19 -21.31 8.23
N ARG A 114 -11.89 -22.48 8.79
CA ARG A 114 -11.85 -22.72 10.24
C ARG A 114 -10.51 -23.30 10.65
N ASP A 115 -10.09 -22.97 11.87
CA ASP A 115 -8.92 -23.59 12.48
C ASP A 115 -9.20 -25.06 12.87
N GLY A 116 -8.17 -25.77 13.36
CA GLY A 116 -8.29 -27.17 13.79
C GLY A 116 -9.21 -27.39 15.00
N HIS A 117 -9.72 -26.32 15.62
CA HIS A 117 -10.69 -26.38 16.70
C HIS A 117 -12.09 -25.93 16.24
N GLY A 118 -12.28 -25.63 14.95
CA GLY A 118 -13.56 -25.26 14.35
C GLY A 118 -13.89 -23.77 14.44
N ASN A 119 -12.98 -22.91 14.89
CA ASN A 119 -13.22 -21.47 14.99
C ASN A 119 -12.98 -20.77 13.66
N CYS A 120 -13.77 -19.74 13.37
CA CYS A 120 -13.51 -18.89 12.22
C CYS A 120 -12.23 -18.09 12.41
N LEU A 121 -11.56 -17.80 11.30
CA LEU A 121 -10.32 -17.04 11.31
C LEU A 121 -10.58 -15.54 11.51
N TRP A 122 -9.75 -14.93 12.35
CA TRP A 122 -9.68 -13.48 12.52
C TRP A 122 -8.63 -12.89 11.59
N TYR A 123 -8.74 -11.60 11.32
CA TYR A 123 -7.95 -10.93 10.31
C TYR A 123 -7.70 -9.48 10.72
N ALA A 124 -6.42 -9.09 10.75
CA ALA A 124 -5.97 -7.73 10.92
C ALA A 124 -5.31 -7.21 9.63
N VAL A 125 -5.59 -5.96 9.29
CA VAL A 125 -5.05 -5.27 8.10
C VAL A 125 -4.46 -3.93 8.50
N SER A 126 -3.29 -3.62 7.93
CA SER A 126 -2.62 -2.34 8.17
C SER A 126 -3.45 -1.19 7.59
N GLY A 127 -3.46 -0.06 8.27
CA GLY A 127 -4.35 1.07 7.94
C GLY A 127 -4.18 1.65 6.54
N ALA A 128 -2.98 1.55 5.95
CA ALA A 128 -2.73 1.96 4.57
C ALA A 128 -3.18 0.92 3.52
N TYR A 129 -3.31 -0.35 3.91
CA TYR A 129 -3.56 -1.48 3.00
C TYR A 129 -5.04 -1.88 2.92
N LYS A 130 -5.91 -1.31 3.76
CA LYS A 130 -7.34 -1.61 3.75
C LYS A 130 -8.06 -0.93 2.58
N ASN A 131 -8.95 -1.67 1.94
CA ASN A 131 -9.87 -1.15 0.94
C ASN A 131 -11.04 -0.42 1.63
N ALA A 132 -10.75 0.78 2.14
CA ALA A 132 -11.72 1.66 2.78
C ALA A 132 -11.64 3.04 2.12
N THR A 133 -12.76 3.77 2.17
CA THR A 133 -12.73 5.21 1.86
C THR A 133 -11.67 5.85 2.77
N ASN A 134 -10.65 6.48 2.18
CA ASN A 134 -9.53 7.18 2.84
C ASN A 134 -8.23 6.39 3.13
N SER A 135 -7.98 5.20 2.58
CA SER A 135 -6.60 4.70 2.54
C SER A 135 -5.79 5.58 1.57
N GLY A 136 -4.71 6.19 2.07
CA GLY A 136 -3.92 7.18 1.32
C GLY A 136 -3.09 6.56 0.19
N LEU A 137 -2.00 7.24 -0.19
CA LEU A 137 -1.03 6.78 -1.18
C LEU A 137 -0.52 5.36 -0.84
N ILE A 138 -0.83 4.38 -1.71
CA ILE A 138 -0.33 3.00 -1.62
C ILE A 138 0.52 2.63 -2.85
N ASN A 139 1.75 2.18 -2.60
CA ASN A 139 2.64 1.64 -3.62
C ASN A 139 3.61 0.61 -3.02
N GLU A 140 4.59 0.19 -3.81
CA GLU A 140 5.59 -0.82 -3.40
C GLU A 140 6.47 -0.40 -2.22
N ASP A 141 6.47 0.89 -1.91
CA ASP A 141 7.26 1.52 -0.86
C ASP A 141 6.45 1.88 0.39
N THR A 142 5.14 1.63 0.39
CA THR A 142 4.30 1.76 1.59
C THR A 142 4.73 0.72 2.63
N ASN A 143 4.95 1.15 3.87
CA ASN A 143 5.37 0.28 4.96
C ASN A 143 4.16 -0.36 5.64
N GLY A 144 4.31 -1.59 6.13
CA GLY A 144 3.33 -2.22 7.00
C GLY A 144 3.30 -1.59 8.39
N MET A 145 2.25 -1.88 9.15
CA MET A 145 2.03 -1.33 10.48
C MET A 145 2.03 -2.42 11.57
N PHE A 146 2.52 -3.62 11.24
CA PHE A 146 2.54 -4.76 12.15
C PHE A 146 3.94 -5.36 12.35
N GLN A 147 4.19 -5.78 13.58
CA GLN A 147 5.39 -6.48 14.04
C GLN A 147 5.03 -7.76 14.79
N ILE A 148 5.92 -8.74 14.77
CA ILE A 148 5.78 -9.96 15.59
C ILE A 148 6.85 -9.96 16.66
N VAL A 149 6.46 -10.29 17.88
CA VAL A 149 7.37 -10.44 19.02
C VAL A 149 7.51 -11.89 19.49
N ASP A 150 8.62 -12.19 20.15
CA ASP A 150 8.79 -13.42 20.92
C ASP A 150 8.20 -13.30 22.36
N SER A 151 8.30 -14.36 23.15
CA SER A 151 7.83 -14.37 24.54
C SER A 151 8.60 -13.41 25.45
N GLY A 152 9.81 -12.99 25.07
CA GLY A 152 10.59 -11.96 25.73
C GLY A 152 10.24 -10.54 25.27
N ASN A 153 9.21 -10.38 24.43
CA ASN A 153 8.78 -9.11 23.83
C ASN A 153 9.82 -8.48 22.88
N ASN A 154 10.74 -9.28 22.34
CA ASN A 154 11.67 -8.82 21.31
C ASN A 154 11.01 -8.94 19.94
N VAL A 155 11.14 -7.91 19.09
CA VAL A 155 10.64 -7.96 17.72
C VAL A 155 11.44 -8.97 16.90
N ILE A 156 10.78 -10.00 16.39
CA ILE A 156 11.35 -11.07 15.57
C ILE A 156 10.93 -11.00 14.09
N ALA A 157 9.89 -10.22 13.77
CA ALA A 157 9.51 -9.90 12.39
C ALA A 157 9.00 -8.46 12.28
N GLY A 158 9.28 -7.81 11.15
CA GLY A 158 8.97 -6.38 10.97
C GLY A 158 9.92 -5.43 11.70
N VAL A 159 11.13 -5.89 12.06
CA VAL A 159 12.15 -5.08 12.76
C VAL A 159 12.45 -3.79 11.99
N THR A 160 12.66 -3.89 10.68
CA THR A 160 12.86 -2.74 9.80
C THR A 160 11.58 -2.40 9.05
N PRO A 161 11.34 -1.10 8.70
CA PRO A 161 10.10 -0.67 8.05
C PRO A 161 9.76 -1.48 6.80
N GLU A 162 10.78 -1.83 6.01
CA GLU A 162 10.62 -2.55 4.75
C GLU A 162 10.12 -3.99 4.91
N ASN A 163 10.31 -4.59 6.08
CA ASN A 163 9.93 -5.95 6.41
C ASN A 163 8.65 -6.02 7.26
N ARG A 164 8.02 -4.87 7.54
CA ARG A 164 6.79 -4.84 8.32
C ARG A 164 5.66 -5.57 7.62
N ILE A 165 4.83 -6.15 8.48
CA ILE A 165 3.71 -6.96 8.09
C ILE A 165 2.54 -6.03 7.80
N VAL A 166 1.80 -6.35 6.74
CA VAL A 166 0.67 -5.54 6.25
C VAL A 166 -0.67 -6.20 6.53
N ALA A 167 -0.66 -7.50 6.84
CA ALA A 167 -1.81 -8.27 7.24
C ALA A 167 -1.42 -9.47 8.11
N VAL A 168 -2.29 -9.82 9.06
CA VAL A 168 -2.18 -11.01 9.90
C VAL A 168 -3.52 -11.75 9.90
N VAL A 169 -3.50 -13.05 9.67
CA VAL A 169 -4.68 -13.92 9.80
C VAL A 169 -4.48 -14.82 11.00
N PHE A 170 -5.39 -14.75 11.96
CA PHE A 170 -5.32 -15.47 13.24
C PHE A 170 -6.27 -16.67 13.25
N ALA A 171 -5.81 -17.73 13.89
CA ALA A 171 -6.53 -18.91 14.28
C ALA A 171 -6.63 -18.92 15.82
N PRO A 172 -7.83 -18.66 16.39
CA PRO A 172 -8.05 -18.50 17.83
C PRO A 172 -7.79 -19.71 18.72
N GLY A 173 -7.54 -20.89 18.16
CA GLY A 173 -7.31 -22.09 18.94
C GLY A 173 -8.50 -22.51 19.82
N ALA A 174 -8.25 -23.39 20.78
CA ALA A 174 -9.27 -23.80 21.74
C ALA A 174 -9.57 -22.64 22.71
N ALA A 175 -10.83 -22.49 23.15
CA ALA A 175 -11.16 -21.46 24.13
C ALA A 175 -10.36 -21.63 25.44
N LEU A 176 -9.72 -20.56 25.90
CA LEU A 176 -8.92 -20.54 27.13
C LEU A 176 -9.60 -19.75 28.24
N GLY A 177 -9.42 -20.21 29.49
CA GLY A 177 -9.86 -19.50 30.69
C GLY A 177 -11.36 -19.14 30.67
N ALA A 178 -11.66 -17.85 30.78
CA ALA A 178 -13.02 -17.31 30.82
C ALA A 178 -13.52 -16.79 29.46
N GLN A 179 -12.85 -17.13 28.34
CA GLN A 179 -13.31 -16.75 27.02
C GLN A 179 -14.75 -17.23 26.79
N SER A 180 -15.64 -16.29 26.50
CA SER A 180 -17.05 -16.53 26.20
C SER A 180 -17.32 -16.13 24.76
N ARG A 181 -17.10 -17.08 23.85
CA ARG A 181 -17.33 -16.94 22.40
C ARG A 181 -18.84 -16.95 22.13
N VAL A 182 -19.35 -15.96 21.39
CA VAL A 182 -20.78 -15.87 21.10
C VAL A 182 -21.14 -16.76 19.90
N ALA A 183 -21.81 -17.87 20.18
CA ALA A 183 -22.45 -18.66 19.13
C ALA A 183 -23.82 -18.06 18.80
N ASP A 184 -24.07 -17.76 17.52
CA ASP A 184 -25.39 -17.37 17.02
C ASP A 184 -25.81 -18.37 15.94
N VAL A 185 -26.95 -19.05 16.15
CA VAL A 185 -27.44 -20.09 15.24
C VAL A 185 -27.75 -19.56 13.83
N ASN A 186 -27.91 -18.24 13.68
CA ASN A 186 -28.17 -17.61 12.39
C ASN A 186 -26.90 -17.20 11.65
N PHE A 187 -25.72 -17.28 12.30
CA PHE A 187 -24.45 -16.86 11.73
C PHE A 187 -23.44 -17.99 11.82
N SER A 188 -22.84 -18.32 10.68
CA SER A 188 -21.82 -19.34 10.57
C SER A 188 -20.60 -19.06 11.45
N CYS A 189 -20.20 -17.79 11.62
CA CYS A 189 -19.05 -17.39 12.45
C CYS A 189 -19.42 -16.67 13.75
N GLY A 190 -20.71 -16.62 14.10
CA GLY A 190 -21.20 -15.76 15.18
C GLY A 190 -21.45 -14.33 14.72
N SER A 191 -21.95 -13.50 15.65
CA SER A 191 -22.36 -12.12 15.38
C SER A 191 -21.50 -11.08 16.10
N ASP A 192 -20.37 -11.49 16.69
CA ASP A 192 -19.49 -10.66 17.52
C ASP A 192 -18.14 -10.33 16.87
N GLY A 193 -18.12 -10.07 15.55
CA GLY A 193 -16.91 -9.75 14.77
C GLY A 193 -16.16 -8.46 15.18
N THR A 194 -16.62 -7.75 16.21
CA THR A 194 -15.93 -6.63 16.86
C THR A 194 -15.29 -7.01 18.20
N ASN A 195 -15.54 -8.21 18.71
CA ASN A 195 -15.14 -8.68 20.04
C ASN A 195 -13.94 -9.63 19.98
N ALA A 196 -12.82 -9.15 19.42
CA ALA A 196 -11.61 -9.96 19.28
C ALA A 196 -11.14 -10.56 20.61
N ALA A 197 -11.30 -9.82 21.73
CA ALA A 197 -10.92 -10.26 23.07
C ALA A 197 -11.66 -11.50 23.60
N ALA A 198 -12.77 -11.91 22.97
CA ALA A 198 -13.43 -13.19 23.29
C ALA A 198 -12.76 -14.41 22.62
N TYR A 199 -11.84 -14.18 21.68
CA TYR A 199 -11.25 -15.21 20.83
C TYR A 199 -9.73 -15.21 20.87
N LEU A 200 -9.12 -14.03 20.77
CA LEU A 200 -7.67 -13.84 20.72
C LEU A 200 -7.17 -13.43 22.10
N GLU A 201 -5.96 -13.82 22.41
CA GLU A 201 -5.29 -13.54 23.67
C GLU A 201 -3.79 -13.29 23.49
N GLY A 202 -3.07 -13.12 24.60
CA GLY A 202 -1.64 -12.86 24.55
C GLY A 202 -0.93 -13.24 25.84
N ASN A 203 0.36 -12.91 25.92
CA ASN A 203 1.22 -13.33 27.02
C ASN A 203 1.21 -12.36 28.22
N GLY A 204 0.24 -11.44 28.29
CA GLY A 204 0.14 -10.41 29.32
C GLY A 204 1.02 -9.17 29.09
N ASN A 205 1.95 -9.21 28.12
CA ASN A 205 2.72 -8.05 27.68
C ASN A 205 2.26 -7.56 26.29
N THR A 206 2.07 -8.51 25.36
CA THR A 206 1.49 -8.29 24.04
C THR A 206 0.12 -8.97 24.00
N ASP A 207 -0.88 -8.29 23.46
CA ASP A 207 -2.26 -8.76 23.32
C ASP A 207 -2.65 -8.82 21.85
N ASN A 208 -3.03 -10.00 21.35
CA ASN A 208 -3.43 -10.17 19.96
C ASN A 208 -4.82 -9.59 19.65
N ALA A 209 -5.63 -9.29 20.67
CA ALA A 209 -7.01 -8.83 20.50
C ALA A 209 -7.15 -7.30 20.42
N THR A 210 -6.10 -6.55 20.75
CA THR A 210 -6.16 -5.09 20.89
C THR A 210 -5.30 -4.42 19.82
N LEU A 211 -5.90 -3.46 19.10
CA LEU A 211 -5.19 -2.56 18.20
C LEU A 211 -5.13 -1.16 18.78
N LEU A 212 -4.04 -0.45 18.50
CA LEU A 212 -3.92 0.98 18.74
C LEU A 212 -4.89 1.77 17.85
N THR A 213 -5.38 2.89 18.37
CA THR A 213 -6.42 3.69 17.71
C THR A 213 -5.89 4.92 16.97
N ASP A 214 -4.60 5.22 17.14
CA ASP A 214 -3.94 6.32 16.44
C ASP A 214 -3.51 5.89 15.03
N ALA A 215 -3.51 6.85 14.10
CA ALA A 215 -3.02 6.63 12.76
C ALA A 215 -1.49 6.39 12.76
N ASP A 216 -1.01 5.65 11.76
CA ASP A 216 0.41 5.39 11.55
C ASP A 216 1.11 4.76 12.78
N ASN A 217 0.41 3.88 13.51
CA ASN A 217 0.96 3.24 14.70
C ASN A 217 1.33 1.76 14.47
N LEU A 218 2.31 1.27 15.22
CA LEU A 218 2.76 -0.13 15.14
C LEU A 218 2.03 -0.98 16.17
N ASP A 219 1.26 -1.96 15.69
CA ASP A 219 0.73 -3.02 16.54
C ASP A 219 1.68 -4.22 16.52
N THR A 220 1.85 -4.82 17.70
CA THR A 220 2.66 -6.02 17.89
C THR A 220 1.78 -7.21 18.18
N PHE A 221 2.12 -8.36 17.61
CA PHE A 221 1.43 -9.63 17.87
C PHE A 221 2.40 -10.70 18.34
N ILE A 222 1.89 -11.68 19.11
CA ILE A 222 2.66 -12.80 19.62
C ILE A 222 2.07 -14.13 19.18
N GLN A 223 2.92 -15.00 18.61
CA GLN A 223 2.51 -16.31 18.15
C GLN A 223 2.67 -17.37 19.24
N ALA A 224 1.65 -18.20 19.44
CA ALA A 224 1.72 -19.31 20.37
C ALA A 224 2.71 -20.40 19.92
N SER A 225 3.35 -21.02 20.92
CA SER A 225 4.05 -22.30 20.79
C SER A 225 3.14 -23.46 21.20
N LEU A 226 3.59 -24.70 21.02
CA LEU A 226 2.84 -25.90 21.46
C LEU A 226 2.62 -25.98 22.97
N THR A 227 3.37 -25.21 23.75
CA THR A 227 3.35 -25.22 25.22
C THR A 227 2.82 -23.94 25.84
N SER A 228 2.56 -22.90 25.03
CA SER A 228 2.13 -21.58 25.49
C SER A 228 0.77 -21.58 26.20
N ASP A 229 -0.03 -22.63 26.00
CA ASP A 229 -1.29 -22.84 26.72
C ASP A 229 -1.09 -23.22 28.20
N ASN A 230 0.16 -23.47 28.63
CA ASN A 230 0.53 -23.70 30.03
C ASN A 230 1.23 -22.50 30.66
N ASP A 231 1.45 -21.43 29.90
CA ASP A 231 2.05 -20.20 30.41
C ASP A 231 1.05 -19.44 31.30
N SER A 232 1.51 -18.39 31.97
CA SER A 232 0.69 -17.53 32.82
C SER A 232 0.88 -16.06 32.42
N PRO A 233 -0.07 -15.44 31.71
CA PRO A 233 -1.34 -16.02 31.23
C PRO A 233 -1.15 -17.02 30.08
N PRO A 234 -2.04 -18.01 29.94
CA PRO A 234 -1.98 -18.98 28.84
C PRO A 234 -2.47 -18.35 27.53
N TYR A 235 -1.85 -18.72 26.41
CA TYR A 235 -2.23 -18.29 25.07
C TYR A 235 -1.98 -19.40 24.03
N ASN A 236 -2.85 -19.51 23.03
CA ASN A 236 -2.79 -20.54 22.00
C ASN A 236 -3.08 -20.05 20.57
N ASP A 237 -3.23 -18.74 20.37
CA ASP A 237 -3.33 -18.12 19.05
C ASP A 237 -2.17 -18.46 18.12
N HIS A 238 -2.52 -18.98 16.94
CA HIS A 238 -1.58 -19.14 15.83
C HIS A 238 -1.97 -18.22 14.68
N PHE A 239 -1.01 -17.73 13.90
CA PHE A 239 -1.31 -16.90 12.75
C PHE A 239 -0.35 -17.10 11.61
N ILE A 240 -0.73 -16.54 10.47
CA ILE A 240 0.13 -16.35 9.31
C ILE A 240 0.14 -14.87 8.95
N THR A 241 1.31 -14.39 8.54
CA THR A 241 1.54 -12.98 8.20
C THR A 241 1.66 -12.81 6.69
N ILE A 242 1.43 -11.59 6.22
CA ILE A 242 1.70 -11.17 4.85
C ILE A 242 2.54 -9.90 4.91
N THR A 243 3.64 -9.85 4.18
CA THR A 243 4.45 -8.62 4.04
C THR A 243 4.09 -7.88 2.76
N ARG A 244 4.53 -6.61 2.66
CA ARG A 244 4.40 -5.86 1.41
C ARG A 244 5.08 -6.58 0.24
N SER A 245 6.26 -7.18 0.44
CA SER A 245 7.01 -7.83 -0.64
C SER A 245 6.26 -9.02 -1.22
N GLU A 246 5.50 -9.75 -0.40
CA GLU A 246 4.67 -10.86 -0.86
C GLU A 246 3.49 -10.38 -1.71
N ILE A 247 2.86 -9.25 -1.36
CA ILE A 247 1.81 -8.63 -2.18
C ILE A 247 2.36 -8.24 -3.55
N TRP A 248 3.45 -7.47 -3.56
CA TRP A 248 4.01 -6.95 -4.81
C TRP A 248 4.59 -8.06 -5.68
N ALA A 249 5.17 -9.10 -5.09
CA ALA A 249 5.56 -10.31 -5.82
C ALA A 249 4.36 -11.00 -6.47
N ALA A 250 3.19 -11.05 -5.81
CA ALA A 250 1.98 -11.62 -6.36
C ALA A 250 1.40 -10.77 -7.50
N ILE A 251 1.30 -9.45 -7.31
CA ILE A 251 0.79 -8.50 -8.30
C ILE A 251 1.66 -8.51 -9.57
N MET A 252 2.99 -8.51 -9.40
CA MET A 252 3.97 -8.42 -10.49
C MET A 252 4.47 -9.80 -10.96
N ALA A 253 3.78 -10.89 -10.59
CA ALA A 253 4.25 -12.25 -10.81
C ALA A 253 4.46 -12.61 -12.30
N THR A 254 3.68 -12.01 -13.19
CA THR A 254 3.72 -12.32 -14.63
C THR A 254 4.48 -11.24 -15.43
N THR A 255 5.00 -11.61 -16.60
CA THR A 255 5.57 -10.63 -17.55
C THR A 255 4.52 -9.66 -18.06
N THR A 256 3.28 -10.13 -18.27
CA THR A 256 2.16 -9.29 -18.70
C THR A 256 1.82 -8.23 -17.66
N ALA A 257 1.66 -8.60 -16.39
CA ALA A 257 1.34 -7.64 -15.33
C ALA A 257 2.40 -6.54 -15.21
N ARG A 258 3.68 -6.93 -15.27
CA ARG A 258 4.80 -5.98 -15.28
C ARG A 258 4.77 -5.06 -16.50
N SER A 259 4.51 -5.60 -17.69
CA SER A 259 4.42 -4.80 -18.91
C SER A 259 3.24 -3.84 -18.88
N GLU A 260 2.08 -4.26 -18.36
CA GLU A 260 0.89 -3.41 -18.25
C GLU A 260 1.14 -2.26 -17.27
N PHE A 261 1.72 -2.54 -16.11
CA PHE A 261 2.11 -1.49 -15.16
C PHE A 261 3.10 -0.52 -15.79
N ASN A 262 4.16 -1.00 -16.43
CA ASN A 262 5.15 -0.15 -17.09
C ASN A 262 4.54 0.71 -18.21
N ASN A 263 3.59 0.17 -18.97
CA ASN A 263 2.88 0.93 -20.00
C ASN A 263 2.01 2.05 -19.37
N LYS A 264 1.29 1.74 -18.27
CA LYS A 264 0.51 2.73 -17.53
C LYS A 264 1.40 3.85 -16.98
N MET A 265 2.53 3.50 -16.38
CA MET A 265 3.49 4.48 -15.84
C MET A 265 4.21 5.26 -16.94
N THR A 266 4.51 4.65 -18.08
CA THR A 266 5.03 5.33 -19.28
C THR A 266 4.05 6.41 -19.75
N ASN A 267 2.78 6.04 -19.93
CA ASN A 267 1.74 6.95 -20.39
C ASN A 267 1.51 8.09 -19.39
N LEU A 268 1.50 7.78 -18.09
CA LEU A 268 1.35 8.78 -17.04
C LEU A 268 2.53 9.74 -17.02
N THR A 269 3.78 9.25 -17.13
CA THR A 269 4.98 10.10 -17.18
C THR A 269 4.95 11.03 -18.40
N ALA A 270 4.61 10.50 -19.57
CA ALA A 270 4.44 11.28 -20.80
C ALA A 270 3.42 12.40 -20.62
N ALA A 271 2.28 12.08 -20.02
CA ALA A 271 1.21 13.04 -19.83
C ALA A 271 1.51 14.11 -18.78
N LEU A 272 2.27 13.78 -17.74
CA LEU A 272 2.73 14.77 -16.76
C LEU A 272 3.76 15.72 -17.40
N ALA A 273 4.59 15.25 -18.33
CA ALA A 273 5.44 16.13 -19.14
C ALA A 273 4.60 17.02 -20.08
N GLU A 274 3.55 16.47 -20.69
CA GLU A 274 2.58 17.22 -21.51
C GLU A 274 1.80 18.27 -20.69
N CYS A 275 1.48 17.98 -19.43
CA CYS A 275 0.91 18.94 -18.49
C CYS A 275 1.81 20.16 -18.31
N LEU A 276 3.09 19.92 -18.04
CA LEU A 276 4.06 20.99 -17.88
C LEU A 276 4.23 21.78 -19.19
N ARG A 277 4.26 21.10 -20.34
CA ARG A 277 4.22 21.75 -21.66
C ARG A 277 3.02 22.69 -21.81
N ARG A 278 1.81 22.20 -21.49
CA ARG A 278 0.57 22.98 -21.61
C ARG A 278 0.54 24.17 -20.66
N TYR A 279 1.09 24.00 -19.45
CA TYR A 279 1.32 25.12 -18.52
C TYR A 279 2.19 26.20 -19.19
N ALA A 280 3.31 25.80 -19.81
CA ALA A 280 4.19 26.73 -20.52
C ALA A 280 3.50 27.45 -21.69
N LEU A 281 2.71 26.73 -22.49
CA LEU A 281 2.02 27.29 -23.64
C LEU A 281 0.83 28.18 -23.29
N LYS A 282 0.21 27.98 -22.12
CA LYS A 282 -0.86 28.86 -21.64
C LYS A 282 -0.37 30.25 -21.24
N ASN A 283 0.88 30.36 -20.81
CA ASN A 283 1.47 31.66 -20.52
C ASN A 283 2.23 32.22 -21.73
N THR A 284 2.12 33.53 -21.97
CA THR A 284 2.76 34.19 -23.13
C THR A 284 4.29 34.21 -23.08
N LYS A 285 4.89 33.65 -22.02
CA LYS A 285 6.32 33.70 -21.72
C LYS A 285 7.00 32.36 -21.94
N ASN A 286 6.25 31.31 -22.26
CA ASN A 286 6.75 29.94 -22.43
C ASN A 286 7.54 29.44 -21.20
N ARG A 287 7.13 29.84 -19.99
CA ARG A 287 7.78 29.46 -18.73
C ARG A 287 7.15 28.21 -18.14
N LEU A 288 7.97 27.31 -17.64
CA LEU A 288 7.54 26.13 -16.89
C LEU A 288 7.40 26.49 -15.40
N PRO A 289 6.65 25.73 -14.59
CA PRO A 289 6.56 26.00 -13.16
C PRO A 289 7.85 25.58 -12.44
N TRP A 290 8.02 26.05 -11.20
CA TRP A 290 8.99 25.55 -10.25
C TRP A 290 8.63 24.12 -9.79
N PRO A 291 9.60 23.30 -9.34
CA PRO A 291 9.32 22.01 -8.72
C PRO A 291 8.82 22.15 -7.28
N ALA A 292 8.16 21.10 -6.77
CA ALA A 292 7.88 20.98 -5.35
C ALA A 292 9.13 20.46 -4.58
N PRO A 293 9.27 20.76 -3.27
CA PRO A 293 10.39 20.28 -2.46
C PRO A 293 10.51 18.75 -2.44
N MET A 294 11.75 18.26 -2.27
CA MET A 294 11.99 16.83 -2.05
C MET A 294 11.46 16.32 -0.69
N SER A 295 11.64 17.12 0.35
CA SER A 295 11.13 16.85 1.71
C SER A 295 9.75 17.48 1.86
N LEU A 296 8.75 16.65 2.17
CA LEU A 296 7.37 17.08 2.38
C LEU A 296 6.94 16.68 3.79
N THR A 297 5.98 17.40 4.37
CA THR A 297 5.41 17.05 5.68
C THR A 297 4.66 15.72 5.65
N ASP A 298 3.96 15.46 4.54
CA ASP A 298 3.29 14.18 4.28
C ASP A 298 3.16 13.99 2.76
N TYR A 299 3.81 12.95 2.22
CA TYR A 299 3.77 12.59 0.80
C TYR A 299 2.39 12.15 0.32
N ARG A 300 1.48 11.77 1.22
CA ARG A 300 0.12 11.35 0.89
C ARG A 300 -0.79 12.54 0.54
N VAL A 301 -0.45 13.75 0.98
CA VAL A 301 -1.29 14.95 0.82
C VAL A 301 -0.92 15.73 -0.43
N ASN A 302 -1.87 15.98 -1.33
CA ASN A 302 -1.61 16.68 -2.60
C ASN A 302 -1.11 18.11 -2.40
N ASN A 303 -1.68 18.85 -1.45
CA ASN A 303 -1.31 20.25 -1.20
C ASN A 303 0.12 20.44 -0.70
N ASN A 304 0.77 19.37 -0.20
CA ASN A 304 2.18 19.44 0.20
C ASN A 304 3.11 19.48 -1.02
N TYR A 305 2.64 19.12 -2.22
CA TYR A 305 3.40 19.25 -3.47
C TYR A 305 3.26 20.67 -4.03
N ALA A 306 3.47 21.67 -3.19
CA ALA A 306 3.51 23.07 -3.62
C ALA A 306 4.88 23.43 -4.17
N ASP A 307 4.88 24.10 -5.31
CA ASP A 307 6.09 24.55 -5.96
C ASP A 307 6.83 25.58 -5.13
N VAL A 308 8.16 25.53 -5.18
CA VAL A 308 9.05 26.51 -4.56
C VAL A 308 10.23 26.76 -5.49
N THR A 309 10.80 27.96 -5.44
CA THR A 309 11.99 28.31 -6.26
C THR A 309 13.07 27.22 -6.18
N GLY A 310 13.40 26.63 -7.33
CA GLY A 310 14.37 25.55 -7.45
C GLY A 310 14.35 24.94 -8.85
N TYR A 311 15.34 24.10 -9.16
CA TYR A 311 15.47 23.53 -10.52
C TYR A 311 15.33 22.00 -10.57
N ALA A 312 15.20 21.35 -9.42
CA ALA A 312 14.94 19.93 -9.33
C ALA A 312 14.18 19.63 -8.05
N GLY A 313 13.19 18.74 -8.13
CA GLY A 313 12.37 18.34 -7.00
C GLY A 313 11.26 17.39 -7.42
N ARG A 314 10.20 17.37 -6.64
CA ARG A 314 9.01 16.56 -6.96
C ARG A 314 8.18 17.28 -8.01
N LEU A 315 7.41 16.51 -8.78
CA LEU A 315 6.44 17.11 -9.69
C LEU A 315 5.43 17.94 -8.86
N PRO A 316 5.26 19.25 -9.15
CA PRO A 316 4.36 20.09 -8.37
C PRO A 316 2.90 19.74 -8.67
N PHE A 317 2.08 19.76 -7.62
CA PHE A 317 0.62 19.76 -7.74
C PHE A 317 0.05 21.17 -7.59
N ILE A 318 0.63 21.97 -6.69
CA ILE A 318 0.28 23.39 -6.52
C ILE A 318 1.38 24.24 -7.17
N VAL A 319 1.01 25.19 -8.02
CA VAL A 319 1.91 26.04 -8.84
C VAL A 319 1.75 27.55 -8.53
N ALA A 320 1.39 27.86 -7.28
CA ALA A 320 1.03 29.21 -6.86
C ALA A 320 2.23 30.19 -6.93
N ASP A 321 3.43 29.72 -6.59
CA ASP A 321 4.63 30.56 -6.58
C ASP A 321 5.05 30.89 -8.02
N SER A 322 4.97 29.92 -8.93
CA SER A 322 5.20 30.11 -10.36
C SER A 322 4.21 31.07 -11.00
N ASN A 323 2.91 30.88 -10.71
CA ASN A 323 1.86 31.78 -11.18
C ASN A 323 2.14 33.22 -10.75
N THR A 324 2.50 33.41 -9.49
CA THR A 324 2.87 34.72 -8.93
C THR A 324 4.09 35.31 -9.64
N ALA A 325 5.15 34.50 -9.86
CA ALA A 325 6.40 34.96 -10.48
C ALA A 325 6.24 35.38 -11.96
N ILE A 326 5.39 34.66 -12.71
CA ILE A 326 5.14 34.96 -14.13
C ILE A 326 4.06 36.07 -14.27
N GLY A 327 3.27 36.30 -13.22
CA GLY A 327 2.14 37.24 -13.24
C GLY A 327 0.96 36.74 -14.06
N VAL A 328 0.74 35.42 -14.07
CA VAL A 328 -0.31 34.71 -14.82
C VAL A 328 -0.91 33.59 -13.94
N GLY A 329 -2.00 32.98 -14.38
CA GLY A 329 -2.63 31.85 -13.69
C GLY A 329 -3.99 32.21 -13.10
N THR A 330 -4.95 31.31 -13.27
CA THR A 330 -6.33 31.47 -12.73
C THR A 330 -6.68 30.39 -11.72
N ASN A 331 -5.87 29.32 -11.68
CA ASN A 331 -5.94 28.22 -10.75
C ASN A 331 -4.53 27.86 -10.29
N ASN A 332 -4.39 27.44 -9.04
CA ASN A 332 -3.10 27.04 -8.48
C ASN A 332 -2.87 25.52 -8.53
N GLU A 333 -3.85 24.69 -8.87
CA GLU A 333 -3.66 23.26 -9.15
C GLU A 333 -3.12 23.09 -10.57
N LEU A 334 -1.92 22.50 -10.73
CA LEU A 334 -1.25 22.30 -12.02
C LEU A 334 -2.17 21.65 -13.05
N PHE A 335 -2.91 20.60 -12.66
CA PHE A 335 -3.71 19.84 -13.61
C PHE A 335 -4.87 20.64 -14.19
N VAL A 336 -5.50 21.47 -13.36
CA VAL A 336 -6.58 22.37 -13.77
C VAL A 336 -5.99 23.55 -14.55
N GLU A 337 -4.94 24.17 -14.02
CA GLU A 337 -4.28 25.33 -14.63
C GLU A 337 -3.75 24.98 -16.02
N ALA A 338 -3.15 23.82 -16.22
CA ALA A 338 -2.62 23.38 -17.52
C ALA A 338 -3.69 22.76 -18.44
N GLY A 339 -4.85 22.34 -17.93
CA GLY A 339 -5.82 21.58 -18.72
C GLY A 339 -5.27 20.20 -19.11
N CYS A 340 -4.89 19.42 -18.10
CA CYS A 340 -4.13 18.17 -18.20
C CYS A 340 -4.88 16.94 -18.74
N ASN A 341 -6.08 17.12 -19.27
CA ASN A 341 -6.78 16.04 -19.95
C ASN A 341 -6.23 15.97 -21.38
N VAL A 342 -5.52 14.90 -21.69
CA VAL A 342 -4.82 14.73 -22.96
C VAL A 342 -5.59 13.72 -23.80
N ALA A 343 -6.19 14.19 -24.90
CA ALA A 343 -6.82 13.33 -25.90
C ALA A 343 -5.85 13.07 -27.06
N GLY A 344 -5.48 11.81 -27.30
CA GLY A 344 -4.60 11.37 -28.39
C GLY A 344 -3.17 11.00 -27.95
N GLY A 345 -2.63 9.92 -28.52
CA GLY A 345 -1.30 9.37 -28.19
C GLY A 345 -1.26 8.57 -26.89
N PHE A 346 -1.53 9.25 -25.76
CA PHE A 346 -1.54 8.68 -24.41
C PHE A 346 -2.77 9.20 -23.66
N PRO A 347 -3.95 8.55 -23.79
CA PRO A 347 -5.17 9.06 -23.17
C PRO A 347 -5.02 8.98 -21.64
N VAL A 348 -4.88 10.14 -21.00
CA VAL A 348 -4.97 10.26 -19.55
C VAL A 348 -5.96 11.37 -19.19
N ASP A 349 -6.61 11.17 -18.06
CA ASP A 349 -7.49 12.13 -17.43
C ASP A 349 -6.91 12.43 -16.04
N LEU A 350 -6.44 13.64 -15.80
CA LEU A 350 -5.77 14.00 -14.53
C LEU A 350 -6.56 15.03 -13.73
N ILE A 351 -7.57 15.66 -14.33
CA ILE A 351 -8.38 16.67 -13.67
C ILE A 351 -9.45 15.97 -12.83
N TYR A 352 -9.43 16.20 -11.53
CA TYR A 352 -10.45 15.69 -10.61
C TYR A 352 -10.72 16.71 -9.50
N THR A 353 -11.99 17.00 -9.26
CA THR A 353 -12.43 17.91 -8.20
C THR A 353 -13.29 17.13 -7.18
N PRO A 354 -12.74 16.75 -6.03
CA PRO A 354 -13.54 16.12 -4.97
C PRO A 354 -14.55 17.13 -4.39
N PRO A 355 -15.73 16.71 -3.91
CA PRO A 355 -16.31 15.38 -3.94
C PRO A 355 -17.25 15.22 -5.16
N ALA A 356 -16.71 15.12 -6.38
CA ALA A 356 -17.52 14.87 -7.57
C ALA A 356 -17.58 13.36 -7.89
N PRO A 357 -18.76 12.79 -8.16
CA PRO A 357 -18.89 11.57 -8.96
C PRO A 357 -18.70 11.91 -10.46
N PRO A 358 -18.12 11.01 -11.28
CA PRO A 358 -17.60 9.66 -10.95
C PRO A 358 -16.31 9.70 -10.11
N PRO A 359 -15.87 8.55 -9.54
CA PRO A 359 -14.55 8.44 -8.89
C PRO A 359 -13.41 8.92 -9.83
N PRO A 360 -12.23 9.22 -9.28
CA PRO A 360 -11.07 9.60 -10.10
C PRO A 360 -10.79 8.57 -11.19
N SER A 361 -10.28 9.04 -12.33
CA SER A 361 -9.83 8.20 -13.43
C SER A 361 -8.66 7.29 -12.99
N GLU A 362 -8.37 6.25 -13.79
CA GLU A 362 -7.18 5.40 -13.57
C GLU A 362 -5.89 6.21 -13.42
N SER A 363 -5.66 7.17 -14.33
CA SER A 363 -4.44 7.97 -14.34
C SER A 363 -4.34 8.88 -13.11
N ARG A 364 -5.46 9.44 -12.64
CA ARG A 364 -5.49 10.25 -11.42
C ARG A 364 -5.26 9.38 -10.19
N THR A 365 -5.83 8.19 -10.13
CA THR A 365 -5.61 7.22 -9.05
C THR A 365 -4.16 6.75 -9.01
N LEU A 366 -3.57 6.39 -10.16
CA LEU A 366 -2.15 6.06 -10.27
C LEU A 366 -1.26 7.21 -9.79
N TRP A 367 -1.54 8.45 -10.21
CA TRP A 367 -0.79 9.60 -9.72
C TRP A 367 -0.93 9.77 -8.20
N ASN A 368 -2.14 9.67 -7.64
CA ASN A 368 -2.32 9.78 -6.18
C ASN A 368 -1.51 8.73 -5.41
N ASN A 369 -1.37 7.52 -5.95
CA ASN A 369 -0.66 6.38 -5.36
C ASN A 369 0.86 6.35 -5.62
N TRP A 370 1.33 7.03 -6.67
CA TRP A 370 2.74 6.99 -7.09
C TRP A 370 3.40 8.37 -7.20
N LYS A 371 2.73 9.46 -6.83
CA LYS A 371 3.26 10.84 -6.90
C LYS A 371 4.59 11.05 -6.17
N ASP A 372 4.91 10.23 -5.17
CA ASP A 372 6.21 10.27 -4.50
C ASP A 372 7.34 9.58 -5.29
N HIS A 373 7.06 9.03 -6.47
CA HIS A 373 8.04 8.54 -7.44
C HIS A 373 8.22 9.48 -8.64
N PHE A 374 7.42 10.55 -8.73
CA PHE A 374 7.52 11.53 -9.82
C PHE A 374 8.40 12.71 -9.43
N PHE A 375 9.46 12.88 -10.21
CA PHE A 375 10.41 13.98 -10.09
C PHE A 375 10.36 14.87 -11.31
N TYR A 376 10.72 16.12 -11.10
CA TYR A 376 10.70 17.15 -12.11
C TYR A 376 11.98 17.97 -12.03
N VAL A 377 12.60 18.14 -13.19
CA VAL A 377 13.78 18.97 -13.40
C VAL A 377 13.47 20.07 -14.39
N LEU A 378 13.90 21.29 -14.07
CA LEU A 378 13.64 22.52 -14.80
C LEU A 378 14.96 23.14 -15.26
N SER A 379 15.03 23.52 -16.54
CA SER A 379 16.10 24.38 -17.02
C SER A 379 15.97 25.81 -16.54
N LYS A 380 17.09 26.42 -16.19
CA LYS A 380 17.13 27.82 -15.77
C LYS A 380 16.57 28.78 -16.82
N ASP A 381 16.86 28.55 -18.09
CA ASP A 381 16.34 29.34 -19.21
C ASP A 381 14.79 29.29 -19.34
N TYR A 382 14.12 28.35 -18.66
CA TYR A 382 12.67 28.13 -18.65
C TYR A 382 11.97 28.49 -17.35
N GLU A 383 12.72 29.01 -16.38
CA GLU A 383 12.20 29.30 -15.05
C GLU A 383 11.03 30.30 -15.04
N PRO A 384 10.10 30.21 -14.07
CA PRO A 384 9.10 31.23 -13.83
C PRO A 384 9.70 32.64 -13.77
N ALA A 385 9.41 33.44 -14.79
CA ALA A 385 9.87 34.81 -14.91
C ALA A 385 8.95 35.62 -15.84
N THR A 386 9.04 36.95 -15.74
CA THR A 386 8.24 37.88 -16.56
C THR A 386 8.78 38.09 -17.98
N SER A 387 10.02 37.66 -18.24
CA SER A 387 10.65 37.64 -19.56
C SER A 387 10.31 36.36 -20.31
N THR A 388 10.36 36.38 -21.65
CA THR A 388 10.17 35.16 -22.47
C THR A 388 11.34 34.19 -22.27
N ALA A 389 11.06 32.88 -22.28
CA ALA A 389 12.09 31.84 -22.25
C ALA A 389 13.10 32.01 -23.39
N SER A 390 14.38 31.80 -23.09
CA SER A 390 15.50 32.04 -24.02
C SER A 390 15.82 30.85 -24.93
N ALA A 391 14.95 29.83 -24.96
CA ALA A 391 15.09 28.64 -25.80
C ALA A 391 16.47 27.94 -25.69
N CYS A 392 16.99 27.83 -24.47
CA CYS A 392 18.27 27.17 -24.18
C CYS A 392 19.50 27.87 -24.79
N ALA A 393 19.50 29.19 -24.85
CA ALA A 393 20.63 30.01 -25.30
C ALA A 393 21.91 29.79 -24.45
N GLY A 394 21.82 29.32 -23.21
CA GLY A 394 23.01 28.99 -22.43
C GLY A 394 22.79 28.18 -21.16
N ASN A 395 21.63 28.26 -20.51
CA ASN A 395 21.42 27.69 -19.18
C ASN A 395 20.28 26.66 -19.19
N CYS A 396 20.50 25.57 -19.90
CA CYS A 396 19.60 24.43 -19.89
C CYS A 396 20.30 23.19 -19.37
N ILE A 397 19.52 22.35 -18.71
CA ILE A 397 19.91 20.97 -18.44
C ILE A 397 20.11 20.21 -19.76
N THR A 398 20.92 19.15 -19.70
CA THR A 398 21.02 18.20 -20.82
C THR A 398 20.54 16.82 -20.42
N VAL A 399 20.01 16.07 -21.37
CA VAL A 399 19.78 14.63 -21.25
C VAL A 399 20.51 13.95 -22.38
N ASN A 400 21.47 13.07 -22.07
CA ASN A 400 22.37 12.46 -23.05
C ASN A 400 23.02 13.50 -23.99
N ASN A 401 23.45 14.64 -23.42
CA ASN A 401 24.03 15.80 -24.12
C ASN A 401 23.06 16.59 -25.03
N ILE A 402 21.76 16.35 -24.97
CA ILE A 402 20.74 17.12 -25.70
C ILE A 402 20.10 18.12 -24.73
N LYS A 403 20.10 19.41 -25.08
CA LYS A 403 19.50 20.47 -24.25
C LYS A 403 17.98 20.28 -24.14
N MET A 404 17.47 20.35 -22.92
CA MET A 404 16.03 20.24 -22.63
C MET A 404 15.52 21.47 -21.89
N ALA A 405 14.24 21.80 -22.02
CA ALA A 405 13.55 22.79 -21.21
C ALA A 405 13.19 22.25 -19.81
N GLY A 406 12.92 20.96 -19.72
CA GLY A 406 12.65 20.26 -18.46
C GLY A 406 12.49 18.76 -18.69
N VAL A 407 12.44 18.00 -17.60
CA VAL A 407 12.32 16.53 -17.62
C VAL A 407 11.38 16.09 -16.51
N VAL A 408 10.48 15.17 -16.83
CA VAL A 408 9.71 14.41 -15.84
C VAL A 408 10.30 13.01 -15.75
N ILE A 409 10.56 12.56 -14.53
CA ILE A 409 11.15 11.27 -14.23
C ILE A 409 10.17 10.51 -13.33
N PHE A 410 9.73 9.33 -13.75
CA PHE A 410 9.15 8.36 -12.84
C PHE A 410 10.25 7.38 -12.40
N SER A 411 10.46 7.29 -11.10
CA SER A 411 11.40 6.34 -10.54
C SER A 411 10.77 4.96 -10.39
N GLY A 412 11.38 3.96 -11.03
CA GLY A 412 10.90 2.59 -11.03
C GLY A 412 11.11 1.87 -9.68
N SER A 413 10.92 0.55 -9.70
CA SER A 413 11.14 -0.29 -8.52
C SER A 413 12.56 -0.20 -7.98
N ARG A 414 12.72 -0.41 -6.68
CA ARG A 414 14.04 -0.48 -6.05
C ARG A 414 14.92 -1.49 -6.78
N GLN A 415 16.16 -1.10 -7.05
CA GLN A 415 17.13 -2.01 -7.68
C GLN A 415 17.54 -3.11 -6.71
N ALA A 416 17.69 -4.33 -7.22
CA ALA A 416 18.16 -5.47 -6.43
C ALA A 416 19.56 -5.16 -5.87
N ASN A 417 19.78 -5.44 -4.58
CA ASN A 417 21.03 -5.13 -3.85
C ASN A 417 21.38 -3.63 -3.75
N SER A 418 20.40 -2.73 -3.91
CA SER A 418 20.58 -1.31 -3.64
C SER A 418 20.31 -0.97 -2.17
N SER A 419 20.87 0.15 -1.70
CA SER A 419 20.58 0.71 -0.37
C SER A 419 19.38 1.68 -0.40
N GLN A 420 18.47 1.52 -1.36
CA GLN A 420 17.31 2.40 -1.53
C GLN A 420 16.23 2.08 -0.48
N LEU A 421 16.07 2.93 0.53
CA LEU A 421 15.13 2.66 1.63
C LEU A 421 13.69 3.12 1.32
N ARG A 422 13.49 4.37 0.85
CA ARG A 422 12.17 4.96 0.49
C ARG A 422 11.07 4.78 1.57
N ASN A 423 11.48 4.67 2.83
CA ASN A 423 10.59 4.52 3.98
C ASN A 423 10.00 5.86 4.37
N GLY A 424 8.67 5.94 4.45
CA GLY A 424 7.96 7.03 5.13
C GLY A 424 7.91 6.71 6.63
N GLY A 425 8.25 7.68 7.47
CA GLY A 425 8.22 7.49 8.92
C GLY A 425 6.81 7.16 9.40
N ILE A 426 6.60 5.93 9.87
CA ILE A 426 5.33 5.50 10.45
C ILE A 426 5.40 5.70 11.96
N ALA A 427 6.43 5.14 12.62
CA ALA A 427 6.65 5.40 14.03
C ALA A 427 7.41 6.74 14.26
N THR A 428 7.16 7.37 15.41
CA THR A 428 7.67 8.71 15.76
C THR A 428 9.20 8.82 15.82
N ASP A 429 9.91 7.69 15.83
CA ASP A 429 11.36 7.57 15.91
C ASP A 429 12.02 7.17 14.58
N GLU A 430 11.25 7.06 13.51
CA GLU A 430 11.77 6.63 12.22
C GLU A 430 12.21 7.79 11.35
N ALA A 431 13.45 7.69 10.85
CA ALA A 431 13.91 8.61 9.83
C ALA A 431 13.09 8.41 8.56
N ASP A 432 12.37 9.46 8.17
CA ASP A 432 11.90 9.58 6.80
C ASP A 432 13.12 9.55 5.85
N THR A 433 13.03 8.73 4.83
CA THR A 433 14.08 8.57 3.82
C THR A 433 13.58 8.95 2.42
N LYS A 434 12.30 9.32 2.28
CA LYS A 434 11.71 9.73 1.00
C LYS A 434 12.23 11.09 0.53
N GLN A 435 12.82 11.91 1.40
CA GLN A 435 13.46 13.17 1.00
C GLN A 435 14.79 12.98 0.26
N ASN A 436 15.40 11.79 0.30
CA ASN A 436 16.70 11.56 -0.31
C ASN A 436 16.56 11.00 -1.73
N ILE A 437 16.90 11.81 -2.73
CA ILE A 437 16.80 11.45 -4.16
C ILE A 437 17.60 10.19 -4.52
N ARG A 438 18.69 9.88 -3.80
CA ARG A 438 19.49 8.67 -4.03
C ARG A 438 18.72 7.38 -3.76
N ASN A 439 17.64 7.47 -2.99
CA ASN A 439 16.76 6.35 -2.77
C ASN A 439 15.86 6.05 -3.97
N TYR A 440 15.75 6.95 -4.96
CA TYR A 440 14.83 6.82 -6.09
C TYR A 440 15.58 6.61 -7.41
N ILE A 441 16.21 7.66 -7.92
CA ILE A 441 16.74 7.67 -9.29
C ILE A 441 18.06 6.90 -9.41
N GLU A 442 18.21 6.21 -10.53
CA GLU A 442 19.41 5.45 -10.86
C GLU A 442 20.53 6.35 -11.41
N GLY A 443 21.77 5.92 -11.19
CA GLY A 443 22.97 6.59 -11.70
C GLY A 443 23.46 7.75 -10.80
N VAL A 444 24.72 7.67 -10.37
CA VAL A 444 25.36 8.69 -9.51
C VAL A 444 25.36 10.07 -10.18
N ASN A 445 25.46 10.11 -11.51
CA ASN A 445 25.43 11.35 -12.28
C ASN A 445 24.07 12.04 -12.14
N ASN A 446 22.96 11.32 -12.36
CA ASN A 446 21.61 11.86 -12.20
C ASN A 446 21.38 12.32 -10.75
N GLN A 447 21.81 11.53 -9.76
CA GLN A 447 21.71 11.90 -8.34
C GLN A 447 22.48 13.17 -7.99
N THR A 448 23.66 13.37 -8.59
CA THR A 448 24.49 14.56 -8.36
C THR A 448 23.91 15.78 -9.06
N ALA A 449 23.51 15.64 -10.32
CA ALA A 449 22.87 16.70 -11.11
C ALA A 449 21.55 17.15 -10.49
N PHE A 450 20.77 16.23 -9.90
CA PHE A 450 19.52 16.58 -9.22
C PHE A 450 19.72 17.50 -8.00
N ILE A 451 20.87 17.41 -7.34
CA ILE A 451 21.19 18.26 -6.19
C ILE A 451 21.75 19.62 -6.66
N ASP A 452 22.14 19.73 -7.93
CA ASP A 452 22.65 20.96 -8.52
C ASP A 452 21.54 22.00 -8.69
N ALA A 453 21.56 23.02 -7.82
CA ALA A 453 20.57 24.09 -7.77
C ALA A 453 20.77 25.19 -8.83
N THR A 454 21.41 24.87 -9.96
CA THR A 454 21.72 25.84 -11.02
C THR A 454 20.82 25.74 -12.25
N GLY A 455 20.09 24.63 -12.42
CA GLY A 455 19.24 24.40 -13.60
C GLY A 455 20.02 24.16 -14.89
N THR A 456 21.28 23.68 -14.77
CA THR A 456 22.18 23.36 -15.89
C THR A 456 22.82 21.97 -15.75
N GLY A 457 22.24 21.09 -14.95
CA GLY A 457 22.75 19.73 -14.71
C GLY A 457 22.68 18.82 -15.94
N ASP A 458 23.58 17.83 -15.98
CA ASP A 458 23.65 16.80 -17.01
C ASP A 458 23.03 15.49 -16.51
N TYR A 459 21.98 15.05 -17.20
CA TYR A 459 21.23 13.84 -16.90
C TYR A 459 21.40 12.79 -18.01
N PHE A 460 21.11 11.55 -17.67
CA PHE A 460 21.23 10.40 -18.56
C PHE A 460 19.98 9.55 -18.45
N SER A 461 19.45 9.11 -19.59
CA SER A 461 18.37 8.12 -19.60
C SER A 461 18.94 6.70 -19.57
N GLY A 462 18.23 5.80 -18.90
CA GLY A 462 18.63 4.41 -18.71
C GLY A 462 18.11 3.84 -17.40
N GLY A 463 18.31 2.55 -17.17
CA GLY A 463 17.82 1.88 -15.97
C GLY A 463 16.36 1.44 -16.08
N ASN A 464 15.67 1.34 -14.94
CA ASN A 464 14.23 1.12 -14.88
C ASN A 464 13.40 2.40 -14.70
N ASP A 465 14.06 3.56 -14.64
CA ASP A 465 13.41 4.86 -14.57
C ASP A 465 12.81 5.23 -15.93
N ILE A 466 11.64 5.88 -15.92
CA ILE A 466 10.97 6.36 -17.14
C ILE A 466 11.16 7.87 -17.21
N MET A 467 11.64 8.37 -18.35
CA MET A 467 11.95 9.79 -18.53
C MET A 467 11.27 10.34 -19.77
N TYR A 468 10.54 11.45 -19.59
CA TYR A 468 10.03 12.27 -20.69
C TYR A 468 10.60 13.67 -20.64
N CYS A 469 11.12 14.10 -21.78
CA CYS A 469 11.85 15.33 -21.97
C CYS A 469 10.96 16.36 -22.65
N ILE A 470 10.99 17.60 -22.17
CA ILE A 470 10.41 18.77 -22.82
C ILE A 470 11.56 19.45 -23.57
N GLN A 471 11.50 19.48 -24.90
CA GLN A 471 12.51 20.07 -25.75
C GLN A 471 12.45 21.62 -25.71
N PRO A 472 13.48 22.33 -26.22
CA PRO A 472 13.49 23.80 -26.25
C PRO A 472 12.43 24.43 -27.16
N ASP A 473 11.76 23.66 -28.00
CA ASP A 473 10.57 24.10 -28.76
C ASP A 473 9.25 23.70 -28.05
N LEU A 474 9.38 23.24 -26.80
CA LEU A 474 8.33 22.70 -25.95
C LEU A 474 7.71 21.38 -26.46
N ASN A 475 8.31 20.67 -27.43
CA ASN A 475 7.83 19.33 -27.77
C ASN A 475 8.17 18.31 -26.68
N VAL A 476 7.24 17.40 -26.39
CA VAL A 476 7.43 16.30 -25.43
C VAL A 476 7.88 15.05 -26.18
N VAL A 477 8.99 14.48 -25.75
CA VAL A 477 9.58 13.26 -26.32
C VAL A 477 10.00 12.30 -25.21
N SER A 478 10.08 11.00 -25.51
CA SER A 478 10.83 10.10 -24.65
C SER A 478 12.29 10.56 -24.62
N CYS A 479 12.87 10.61 -23.43
CA CYS A 479 14.32 10.53 -23.30
C CYS A 479 14.74 9.04 -23.47
#